data_AF-A0A2H5YJ38-F1
#
_entry.id   AF-A0A2H5YJ38-F1
#
_cell.length_a   1.000
_cell.length_b   1.000
_cell.length_c   1.000
_cell.angle_alpha   90.00
_cell.angle_beta   90.00
_cell.angle_gamma   90.00
#
_symmetry.space_group_name_H-M   'P 1'
#
loop_
_entity.id
_entity.type
_entity.pdbx_description
1 polymer ?
#
loop_
_entity_poly.entity_id
_entity_poly.type
_entity_poly.pdbx_seq_one_letter_code
_entity_poly.pdbx_strand_id
1 'polypeptide(L)'
;MYRLHKFLWELRRNPELAERFRSDPDQTMRDYGLNEEEIRAIKGKEFRKLYQAGANPYILLFGAVHMGVPRQEYYERMRSQS
;
A
#
# COMPACT_ATOMS: atom_id res chain seq x y z
N MET A 1 -2.40 10.31 4.50
CA MET A 1 -3.19 9.28 5.23
C MET A 1 -4.60 8.99 4.71
N TYR A 2 -5.58 9.92 4.71
CA TYR A 2 -6.93 9.60 4.22
C TYR A 2 -6.93 9.01 2.79
N ARG A 3 -6.16 9.61 1.88
CA ARG A 3 -6.02 9.15 0.48
C ARG A 3 -5.39 7.77 0.38
N LEU A 4 -4.34 7.49 1.15
CA LEU A 4 -3.73 6.14 1.23
C LEU A 4 -4.75 5.08 1.65
N HIS A 5 -5.53 5.34 2.70
CA HIS A 5 -6.55 4.40 3.16
C HIS A 5 -7.61 4.15 2.11
N LYS A 6 -8.11 5.23 1.49
CA LYS A 6 -9.11 5.15 0.44
C LYS A 6 -8.57 4.39 -0.78
N PHE A 7 -7.34 4.68 -1.18
CA PHE A 7 -6.65 4.02 -2.29
C PHE A 7 -6.58 2.51 -2.09
N LEU A 8 -6.00 2.07 -0.97
CA LEU A 8 -5.82 0.64 -0.67
C LEU A 8 -7.16 -0.08 -0.51
N TRP A 9 -8.19 0.61 0.00
CA TRP A 9 -9.53 0.05 0.09
C TRP A 9 -10.21 -0.09 -1.28
N GLU A 10 -10.10 0.91 -2.16
CA GLU A 10 -10.64 0.86 -3.52
C GLU A 10 -9.87 -0.12 -4.40
N LEU A 11 -8.56 -0.24 -4.23
CA LEU A 11 -7.72 -1.20 -4.95
C LEU A 11 -8.24 -2.63 -4.79
N ARG A 12 -8.75 -2.97 -3.60
CA ARG A 12 -9.37 -4.28 -3.32
C ARG A 12 -10.73 -4.46 -4.01
N ARG A 13 -11.48 -3.38 -4.21
CA ARG A 13 -12.89 -3.42 -4.63
C ARG A 13 -13.10 -3.12 -6.12
N ASN A 14 -12.15 -2.42 -6.74
CA ASN A 14 -12.25 -1.94 -8.11
C ASN A 14 -11.21 -2.67 -8.99
N PRO A 15 -11.64 -3.67 -9.79
CA PRO A 15 -10.74 -4.40 -10.68
C PRO A 15 -10.03 -3.51 -11.71
N GLU A 16 -10.67 -2.44 -12.17
CA GLU A 16 -10.09 -1.49 -13.13
C GLU A 16 -8.95 -0.70 -12.47
N LEU A 17 -9.14 -0.23 -11.24
CA LEU A 17 -8.08 0.41 -10.47
C LEU A 17 -6.93 -0.55 -10.19
N ALA A 18 -7.23 -1.81 -9.88
CA ALA A 18 -6.21 -2.84 -9.67
C ALA A 18 -5.40 -3.12 -10.94
N GLU A 19 -6.04 -3.15 -12.11
CA GLU A 19 -5.35 -3.30 -13.39
C GLU A 19 -4.48 -2.09 -13.71
N ARG A 20 -5.02 -0.87 -13.57
CA ARG A 20 -4.23 0.37 -13.74
C ARG A 20 -3.02 0.42 -12.83
N PHE A 21 -3.19 0.05 -11.56
CA PHE A 21 -2.09 -0.02 -10.61
C PHE A 21 -1.04 -1.08 -10.99
N ARG A 22 -1.45 -2.21 -11.57
CA ARG A 22 -0.50 -3.22 -12.09
C ARG A 22 0.29 -2.71 -13.30
N SER A 23 -0.37 -1.99 -14.22
CA SER A 23 0.27 -1.48 -15.43
C SER A 23 1.14 -0.25 -15.17
N ASP A 24 0.69 0.66 -14.31
CA ASP A 24 1.39 1.90 -13.97
C ASP A 24 1.13 2.30 -12.51
N PRO A 25 1.88 1.70 -11.55
CA PRO A 25 1.65 1.93 -10.13
C PRO A 25 1.94 3.38 -9.71
N ASP A 26 2.98 3.99 -10.28
CA ASP A 26 3.39 5.35 -9.93
C ASP A 26 2.35 6.37 -10.36
N GLN A 27 1.94 6.36 -11.63
CA GLN A 27 0.95 7.31 -12.12
C GLN A 27 -0.40 7.08 -11.46
N THR A 28 -0.80 5.82 -11.24
CA THR A 28 -2.07 5.51 -10.57
C THR A 28 -2.11 6.07 -9.14
N MET A 29 -1.03 5.97 -8.38
CA MET A 29 -0.97 6.55 -7.03
C MET A 29 -0.93 8.08 -7.04
N ARG A 30 -0.21 8.70 -7.99
CA ARG A 30 -0.18 10.16 -8.17
C ARG A 30 -1.55 10.72 -8.56
N ASP A 31 -2.24 10.10 -9.52
CA ASP A 31 -3.60 10.44 -9.95
C ASP A 31 -4.58 10.38 -8.77
N TYR A 32 -4.35 9.44 -7.86
CA TYR A 32 -5.14 9.28 -6.65
C TYR A 32 -4.79 10.32 -5.54
N GLY A 33 -3.73 11.10 -5.76
CA GLY A 33 -3.30 12.19 -4.89
C GLY A 33 -2.44 11.75 -3.70
N LEU A 34 -1.78 10.58 -3.79
CA LEU A 34 -0.72 10.21 -2.86
C LEU A 34 0.51 11.08 -3.13
N ASN A 35 1.24 11.41 -2.05
CA ASN A 35 2.49 12.15 -2.18
C ASN A 35 3.67 11.19 -2.47
N GLU A 36 4.82 11.76 -2.84
CA GLU A 36 6.02 10.97 -3.18
C GLU A 36 6.54 10.12 -2.02
N GLU A 37 6.33 10.54 -0.76
CA GLU A 37 6.73 9.75 0.41
C GLU A 37 5.84 8.50 0.58
N GLU A 38 4.51 8.66 0.46
CA GLU A 38 3.55 7.56 0.51
C GLU A 38 3.80 6.58 -0.64
N ILE A 39 4.04 7.09 -1.86
CA ILE A 39 4.38 6.29 -3.05
C ILE A 39 5.66 5.49 -2.82
N ARG A 40 6.73 6.16 -2.34
CA ARG A 40 8.00 5.50 -2.04
C ARG A 40 7.85 4.41 -1.00
N ALA A 41 7.08 4.67 0.06
CA ALA A 41 6.87 3.72 1.13
C ALA A 41 6.06 2.49 0.68
N ILE A 42 5.04 2.67 -0.17
CA ILE A 42 4.29 1.55 -0.77
C ILE A 42 5.21 0.69 -1.64
N LYS A 43 5.97 1.32 -2.55
CA LYS A 43 6.87 0.60 -3.47
C LYS A 43 8.01 -0.09 -2.76
N GLY A 44 8.58 0.55 -1.75
CA GLY A 44 9.62 -0.01 -0.89
C GLY A 44 9.10 -1.09 0.06
N LYS A 45 7.78 -1.37 0.08
CA LYS A 45 7.14 -2.28 1.03
C LYS A 45 7.49 -1.89 2.48
N GLU A 46 7.60 -0.59 2.74
CA GLU A 46 7.92 0.02 4.03
C GLU A 46 6.69 0.06 4.95
N PHE A 47 6.01 -1.07 5.11
CA PHE A 47 4.71 -1.15 5.82
C PHE A 47 4.80 -0.67 7.27
N ARG A 48 5.93 -0.89 7.95
CA ARG A 48 6.17 -0.39 9.32
C ARG A 48 6.19 1.14 9.36
N LYS A 49 6.83 1.79 8.37
CA LYS A 49 6.89 3.25 8.27
C LYS A 49 5.49 3.82 8.04
N LEU A 50 4.71 3.21 7.15
CA LEU A 50 3.32 3.60 6.93
C LEU A 50 2.46 3.43 8.19
N TYR A 51 2.66 2.33 8.93
CA TYR A 51 2.00 2.09 10.21
C TYR A 51 2.35 3.15 11.26
N GLN A 52 3.64 3.47 11.43
CA GLN A 52 4.11 4.52 12.35
C GLN A 52 3.58 5.91 11.99
N ALA A 53 3.36 6.18 10.70
CA ALA A 53 2.75 7.42 10.23
C ALA A 53 1.21 7.46 10.44
N GLY A 54 0.62 6.40 11.02
CA GLY A 54 -0.81 6.33 11.37
C GLY A 54 -1.68 5.51 10.42
N ALA A 55 -1.08 4.71 9.52
CA ALA A 55 -1.87 3.89 8.61
C ALA A 55 -2.48 2.67 9.30
N ASN A 56 -3.72 2.33 8.94
CA ASN A 56 -4.42 1.19 9.55
C ASN A 56 -3.74 -0.15 9.15
N PRO A 57 -3.36 -1.00 10.12
CA PRO A 57 -2.62 -2.24 9.85
C PRO A 57 -3.40 -3.26 9.00
N TYR A 58 -4.74 -3.27 9.05
CA TYR A 58 -5.54 -4.14 8.19
C TYR A 58 -5.48 -3.69 6.73
N ILE A 59 -5.55 -2.38 6.49
CA ILE A 59 -5.48 -1.81 5.14
C ILE A 59 -4.09 -2.07 4.54
N LEU A 60 -3.03 -1.94 5.33
CA LEU A 60 -1.67 -2.26 4.91
C LEU A 60 -1.50 -3.75 4.58
N LEU A 61 -2.04 -4.66 5.41
CA LEU A 61 -2.02 -6.10 5.15
C LEU A 61 -2.71 -6.44 3.81
N PHE A 62 -3.89 -5.86 3.55
CA PHE A 62 -4.60 -6.10 2.29
C PHE A 62 -3.84 -5.55 1.10
N GLY A 63 -3.29 -4.34 1.21
CA GLY A 63 -2.43 -3.76 0.20
C GLY A 63 -1.22 -4.64 -0.11
N ALA A 64 -0.54 -5.13 0.94
CA ALA A 64 0.59 -6.04 0.82
C ALA A 64 0.23 -7.31 0.04
N VAL A 65 -0.87 -7.96 0.39
CA VAL A 65 -1.36 -9.16 -0.31
C VAL A 65 -1.68 -8.86 -1.78
N HIS A 66 -2.31 -7.72 -2.07
CA HIS A 66 -2.60 -7.30 -3.44
C HIS A 66 -1.33 -7.04 -4.27
N MET A 67 -0.26 -6.60 -3.61
CA MET A 67 1.07 -6.42 -4.19
C MET A 67 1.90 -7.71 -4.22
N GLY A 68 1.29 -8.88 -3.96
CA GLY A 68 1.95 -10.18 -4.00
C GLY A 68 2.83 -10.48 -2.79
N VAL A 69 2.72 -9.73 -1.69
CA VAL A 69 3.40 -10.03 -0.42
C VAL A 69 2.52 -10.96 0.40
N PRO A 70 2.92 -12.22 0.64
CA PRO A 70 2.16 -13.14 1.48
C PRO A 70 1.98 -12.58 2.90
N ARG A 71 0.88 -12.96 3.56
CA ARG A 71 0.56 -12.46 4.90
C ARG A 71 1.67 -12.72 5.92
N GLN A 72 2.31 -13.89 5.84
CA GLN A 72 3.42 -14.24 6.71
C GLN A 72 4.60 -13.26 6.52
N GLU A 73 5.01 -13.02 5.28
CA GLU A 73 6.07 -12.08 4.95
C GLU A 73 5.74 -10.64 5.40
N TYR A 74 4.46 -10.22 5.30
CA TYR A 74 4.02 -8.94 5.85
C TYR A 74 4.26 -8.83 7.35
N TYR A 75 3.85 -9.84 8.13
CA TYR A 75 4.05 -9.84 9.58
C TYR A 75 5.53 -9.93 9.97
N GLU A 76 6.34 -10.66 9.21
CA GLU A 76 7.80 -10.69 9.38
C GLU A 76 8.41 -9.31 9.15
N ARG A 77 8.06 -8.63 8.05
CA ARG A 77 8.52 -7.26 7.76
C ARG A 77 8.06 -6.24 8.80
N MET A 78 6.88 -6.41 9.37
CA MET A 78 6.38 -5.59 10.48
C MET A 78 7.21 -5.77 11.77
N ARG A 79 7.83 -6.94 11.96
CA ARG A 79 8.69 -7.28 13.11
C ARG A 79 10.17 -6.96 12.86
N SER A 80 10.66 -7.09 11.62
CA SER A 80 12.10 -7.10 11.30
C SER A 80 12.70 -5.73 10.98
N GLN A 81 11.90 -4.69 10.75
CA GLN A 81 12.43 -3.34 10.54
C GLN A 81 12.72 -2.66 11.88
N SER A 82 13.78 -3.11 12.56
CA SER A 82 14.40 -2.45 13.73
C SER A 82 15.43 -1.42 13.31
#